data_AF-A0A2N5PDI4-F1
#
_entry.id   AF-A0A2N5PDI4-F1
#
_cell.length_a   1.000
_cell.length_b   1.000
_cell.length_c   1.000
_cell.angle_alpha   90.00
_cell.angle_beta   90.00
_cell.angle_gamma   90.00
#
_symmetry.space_group_name_H-M   'P 1'
#
loop_
_entity.id
_entity.type
_entity.pdbx_description
1 polymer ?
#
loop_
_entity_poly.entity_id
_entity_poly.type
_entity_poly.pdbx_seq_one_letter_code
_entity_poly.pdbx_strand_id
1 'polypeptide(L)'
;MNRSSALKNFIKKYKHAWVFLYAFIYMPWFMYLEKHITADSEYHVIHSVLDDKIPFVEYFIVPYLLWFVFIAAVFLYFFFTDVEGFYKLAKLSFIGMTIFLLISTVFPNGLTLRPVVFPRDNIFTDMVRMLYLADTPTNVFPSLHVFNSLAACIAIAQSEQLKKHPVISNGAYILAGLIILATIFLKQHSVIDVMGAVLMAYTLYQFVYATEKKKVPSVSRSREFG
;
A
#
# COMPACT_ATOMS: atom_id res chain seq x y z
N MET A 1 18.24 26.25 -27.88
CA MET A 1 18.56 24.99 -27.16
C MET A 1 18.44 23.82 -28.13
N ASN A 2 19.49 23.00 -28.27
CA ASN A 2 19.49 21.86 -29.19
C ASN A 2 18.56 20.76 -28.65
N ARG A 3 17.63 20.23 -29.46
CA ARG A 3 16.62 19.23 -29.01
C ARG A 3 17.24 18.02 -28.31
N SER A 4 18.45 17.61 -28.73
CA SER A 4 19.23 16.54 -28.13
C SER A 4 19.70 16.83 -26.69
N SER A 5 20.05 18.09 -26.36
CA SER A 5 20.45 18.45 -24.99
C SER A 5 19.25 18.58 -24.05
N ALA A 6 18.11 19.06 -24.56
CA ALA A 6 16.86 19.11 -23.81
C ALA A 6 16.38 17.69 -23.42
N LEU A 7 16.43 16.74 -24.35
CA LEU A 7 16.06 15.35 -24.10
C LEU A 7 17.01 14.66 -23.09
N LYS A 8 18.33 14.84 -23.24
CA LYS A 8 19.31 14.30 -22.28
C LYS A 8 19.11 14.85 -20.87
N ASN A 9 18.82 16.15 -20.74
CA ASN A 9 18.55 16.77 -19.45
C ASN A 9 17.24 16.29 -18.83
N PHE A 10 16.21 16.06 -19.65
CA PHE A 10 14.94 15.49 -19.19
C PHE A 10 15.10 14.05 -18.67
N ILE A 11 15.80 13.19 -19.42
CA ILE A 11 16.09 11.81 -19.02
C ILE A 11 16.92 11.80 -17.73
N LYS A 12 17.94 12.67 -17.62
CA LYS A 12 18.76 12.77 -16.42
C LYS A 12 17.96 13.24 -15.19
N LYS A 13 16.98 14.14 -15.39
CA LYS A 13 16.10 14.66 -14.34
C LYS A 13 15.18 13.58 -13.77
N TYR A 14 14.63 12.71 -14.63
CA TYR A 14 13.68 11.66 -14.24
C TYR A 14 14.28 10.25 -14.31
N LYS A 15 15.59 10.14 -14.14
CA LYS A 15 16.29 8.85 -14.22
C LYS A 15 15.68 7.82 -13.26
N HIS A 16 15.19 8.24 -12.10
CA HIS A 16 14.54 7.40 -11.09
C HIS A 16 13.23 6.75 -11.55
N ALA A 17 12.70 7.10 -12.72
CA ALA A 17 11.57 6.40 -13.34
C ALA A 17 11.88 4.92 -13.65
N TRP A 18 13.16 4.52 -13.73
CA TRP A 18 13.55 3.11 -13.90
C TRP A 18 12.94 2.20 -12.83
N VAL A 19 12.64 2.73 -11.64
CA VAL A 19 12.01 2.01 -10.52
C VAL A 19 10.66 1.40 -10.93
N PHE A 20 9.91 2.05 -11.83
CA PHE A 20 8.63 1.53 -12.33
C PHE A 20 8.77 0.26 -13.18
N LEU A 21 9.99 -0.11 -13.62
CA LEU A 21 10.23 -1.37 -14.30
C LEU A 21 9.90 -2.59 -13.41
N TYR A 22 9.85 -2.42 -12.09
CA TYR A 22 9.36 -3.45 -11.16
C TYR A 22 7.94 -3.93 -11.50
N ALA A 23 7.11 -3.08 -12.11
CA ALA A 23 5.77 -3.47 -12.56
C ALA A 23 5.79 -4.64 -13.56
N PHE A 24 6.85 -4.79 -14.37
CA PHE A 24 7.01 -5.92 -15.30
C PHE A 24 7.34 -7.24 -14.61
N ILE A 25 7.71 -7.21 -13.33
CA ILE A 25 7.88 -8.41 -12.51
C ILE A 25 6.60 -8.64 -11.70
N TYR A 26 6.11 -7.59 -11.03
CA TYR A 26 4.97 -7.68 -10.14
C TYR A 26 3.68 -8.07 -10.87
N MET A 27 3.33 -7.37 -11.96
CA MET A 27 2.04 -7.59 -12.64
C MET A 27 1.90 -9.00 -13.21
N PRO A 28 2.87 -9.56 -13.95
CA PRO A 28 2.75 -10.93 -14.44
C PRO A 28 2.67 -11.98 -13.33
N TRP A 29 3.44 -11.81 -12.24
CA TRP A 29 3.40 -12.73 -11.11
C TRP A 29 2.06 -12.64 -10.37
N PHE A 30 1.60 -11.43 -10.07
CA PHE A 30 0.30 -11.21 -9.43
C PHE A 30 -0.84 -11.82 -10.26
N MET A 31 -0.89 -11.52 -11.57
CA MET A 31 -1.90 -12.09 -12.47
C MET A 31 -1.82 -13.61 -12.57
N TYR A 32 -0.61 -14.18 -12.49
CA TYR A 32 -0.44 -15.63 -12.43
C TYR A 32 -1.08 -16.19 -11.15
N LEU A 33 -0.82 -15.62 -9.98
CA LEU A 33 -1.40 -16.08 -8.71
C LEU A 33 -2.93 -15.97 -8.71
N GLU A 34 -3.48 -14.84 -9.18
CA GLU A 34 -4.92 -14.63 -9.27
C GLU A 34 -5.62 -15.63 -10.20
N LYS A 35 -4.94 -16.09 -11.26
CA LYS A 35 -5.49 -17.06 -12.20
C LYS A 35 -5.37 -18.51 -11.73
N HIS A 36 -4.38 -18.83 -10.89
CA HIS A 36 -4.08 -20.21 -10.50
C HIS A 36 -4.53 -20.55 -9.07
N ILE A 37 -4.71 -19.55 -8.20
CA ILE A 37 -5.30 -19.70 -6.86
C ILE A 37 -6.63 -18.98 -6.88
N THR A 38 -7.67 -19.72 -7.22
CA THR A 38 -9.05 -19.22 -7.35
C THR A 38 -9.89 -19.60 -6.13
N ALA A 39 -11.12 -19.09 -6.07
CA ALA A 39 -12.08 -19.46 -5.03
C ALA A 39 -12.40 -20.97 -4.97
N ASP A 40 -12.13 -21.72 -6.05
CA ASP A 40 -12.32 -23.17 -6.14
C ASP A 40 -11.05 -23.97 -5.79
N SER A 41 -9.93 -23.30 -5.53
CA SER A 41 -8.66 -23.93 -5.16
C SER A 41 -8.66 -24.32 -3.68
N GLU A 42 -7.84 -25.31 -3.29
CA GLU A 42 -7.54 -25.51 -1.86
C GLU A 42 -6.65 -24.34 -1.38
N TYR A 43 -7.19 -23.54 -0.45
CA TYR A 43 -6.46 -22.45 0.19
C TYR A 43 -6.72 -22.41 1.69
N HIS A 44 -5.78 -21.81 2.42
CA HIS A 44 -5.92 -21.56 3.84
C HIS A 44 -6.85 -20.37 4.09
N VAL A 45 -7.98 -20.62 4.75
CA VAL A 45 -8.93 -19.56 5.11
C VAL A 45 -8.32 -18.68 6.20
N ILE A 46 -8.18 -17.39 5.91
CA ILE A 46 -7.77 -16.37 6.88
C ILE A 46 -9.02 -15.82 7.54
N HIS A 47 -9.21 -16.15 8.82
CA HIS A 47 -10.41 -15.77 9.58
C HIS A 47 -10.11 -15.60 11.06
N SER A 48 -10.76 -14.62 11.68
CA SER A 48 -10.80 -14.38 13.11
C SER A 48 -12.23 -14.24 13.60
N VAL A 49 -12.48 -14.61 14.86
CA VAL A 49 -13.76 -14.40 15.56
C VAL A 49 -14.17 -12.91 15.60
N LEU A 50 -13.21 -11.99 15.47
CA LEU A 50 -13.50 -10.57 15.35
C LEU A 50 -14.18 -10.23 14.02
N ASP A 51 -13.85 -10.92 12.94
CA ASP A 51 -14.40 -10.68 11.61
C ASP A 51 -15.92 -10.90 11.58
N ASP A 52 -16.41 -11.87 12.36
CA ASP A 52 -17.83 -12.19 12.48
C ASP A 52 -18.64 -11.08 13.18
N LYS A 53 -17.99 -10.29 14.03
CA LYS A 53 -18.63 -9.20 14.79
C LYS A 53 -18.67 -7.88 14.03
N ILE A 54 -17.88 -7.77 12.96
CA ILE A 54 -17.78 -6.55 12.16
C ILE A 54 -18.93 -6.54 11.16
N PRO A 55 -19.80 -5.53 11.16
CA PRO A 55 -20.88 -5.45 10.18
C PRO A 55 -20.34 -5.13 8.78
N PHE A 56 -21.03 -5.60 7.74
CA PHE A 56 -20.79 -5.11 6.40
C PHE A 56 -21.33 -3.67 6.26
N VAL A 57 -20.53 -2.74 5.72
CA VAL A 57 -20.93 -1.33 5.51
C VAL A 57 -20.54 -0.87 4.11
N GLU A 58 -21.52 -0.81 3.21
CA GLU A 58 -21.31 -0.55 1.79
C GLU A 58 -20.70 0.82 1.48
N TYR A 59 -20.96 1.85 2.31
CA TYR A 59 -20.48 3.21 2.09
C TYR A 59 -18.95 3.33 2.08
N PHE A 60 -18.25 2.36 2.69
CA PHE A 60 -16.80 2.29 2.67
C PHE A 60 -16.22 1.95 1.29
N ILE A 61 -17.06 1.63 0.29
CA ILE A 61 -16.61 1.50 -1.10
C ILE A 61 -15.96 2.79 -1.62
N VAL A 62 -16.40 3.95 -1.13
CA VAL A 62 -15.82 5.24 -1.53
C VAL A 62 -14.36 5.37 -1.11
N PRO A 63 -14.00 5.29 0.19
CA PRO A 63 -12.60 5.31 0.58
C PRO A 63 -11.80 4.14 0.00
N TYR A 64 -12.41 2.95 -0.17
CA TYR A 64 -11.73 1.82 -0.80
C TYR A 64 -11.25 2.14 -2.22
N LEU A 65 -12.13 2.67 -3.07
CA LEU A 65 -11.76 3.04 -4.45
C LEU A 65 -10.78 4.22 -4.50
N LEU A 66 -10.83 5.13 -3.52
CA LEU A 66 -9.86 6.21 -3.40
C LEU A 66 -8.44 5.72 -3.10
N TRP A 67 -8.25 4.46 -2.68
CA TRP A 67 -6.92 3.91 -2.44
C TRP A 67 -5.99 4.01 -3.65
N PHE A 68 -6.47 3.69 -4.86
CA PHE A 68 -5.67 3.80 -6.08
C PHE A 68 -5.18 5.24 -6.32
N VAL A 69 -6.08 6.21 -6.13
CA VAL A 69 -5.77 7.64 -6.26
C VAL A 69 -4.78 8.07 -5.18
N PHE A 70 -5.00 7.61 -3.94
CA PHE A 70 -4.14 7.92 -2.80
C PHE A 70 -2.70 7.44 -3.02
N ILE A 71 -2.52 6.16 -3.36
CA ILE A 71 -1.19 5.59 -3.62
C ILE A 71 -0.52 6.30 -4.80
N ALA A 72 -1.23 6.48 -5.91
CA ALA A 72 -0.69 7.19 -7.08
C ALA A 72 -0.28 8.63 -6.74
N ALA A 73 -1.12 9.38 -6.02
CA ALA A 73 -0.85 10.76 -5.64
C ALA A 73 0.40 10.86 -4.75
N VAL A 74 0.55 9.98 -3.76
CA VAL A 74 1.72 9.97 -2.87
C VAL A 74 2.98 9.62 -3.66
N PHE A 75 2.96 8.57 -4.49
CA PHE A 75 4.11 8.21 -5.34
C PHE A 75 4.50 9.34 -6.29
N LEU A 76 3.53 9.96 -6.97
CA LEU A 76 3.79 11.07 -7.90
C LEU A 76 4.32 12.31 -7.17
N TYR A 77 3.77 12.64 -6.00
CA TYR A 77 4.28 13.74 -5.18
C TYR A 77 5.77 13.55 -4.90
N PHE A 78 6.15 12.42 -4.28
CA PHE A 78 7.56 12.15 -3.97
C PHE A 78 8.41 12.07 -5.25
N PHE A 79 7.91 11.46 -6.33
CA PHE A 79 8.61 11.37 -7.60
C PHE A 79 9.03 12.75 -8.15
N PHE A 80 8.19 13.78 -7.99
CA PHE A 80 8.46 15.12 -8.50
C PHE A 80 9.13 16.05 -7.48
N THR A 81 8.91 15.85 -6.18
CA THR A 81 9.36 16.80 -5.15
C THR A 81 10.55 16.32 -4.32
N ASP A 82 10.72 15.01 -4.14
CA ASP A 82 11.72 14.44 -3.24
C ASP A 82 12.16 13.04 -3.73
N VAL A 83 13.21 13.03 -4.57
CA VAL A 83 13.73 11.81 -5.19
C VAL A 83 14.25 10.81 -4.16
N GLU A 84 14.84 11.28 -3.06
CA GLU A 84 15.33 10.39 -2.00
C GLU A 84 14.15 9.75 -1.26
N GLY A 85 13.15 10.55 -0.86
CA GLY A 85 11.90 10.07 -0.28
C GLY A 85 11.16 9.09 -1.20
N PHE A 86 11.16 9.36 -2.52
CA PHE A 86 10.61 8.46 -3.54
C PHE A 86 11.29 7.09 -3.53
N TYR A 87 12.63 7.04 -3.54
CA TYR A 87 13.35 5.76 -3.50
C TYR A 87 13.06 4.99 -2.20
N LYS A 88 12.92 5.66 -1.05
CA LYS A 88 12.58 5.00 0.21
C LYS A 88 11.15 4.45 0.21
N LEU A 89 10.19 5.24 -0.27
CA LEU A 89 8.79 4.82 -0.43
C LEU A 89 8.70 3.62 -1.39
N ALA A 90 9.35 3.71 -2.56
CA ALA A 90 9.36 2.64 -3.55
C ALA A 90 10.03 1.37 -3.00
N LYS A 91 11.20 1.49 -2.33
CA LYS A 91 11.88 0.36 -1.71
C LYS A 91 11.00 -0.32 -0.66
N LEU A 92 10.39 0.45 0.25
CA LEU A 92 9.49 -0.09 1.26
C LEU A 92 8.30 -0.82 0.62
N SER A 93 7.64 -0.16 -0.33
CA SER A 93 6.45 -0.69 -1.01
C SER A 93 6.78 -1.98 -1.77
N PHE A 94 7.85 -1.97 -2.57
CA PHE A 94 8.20 -3.09 -3.43
C PHE A 94 8.76 -4.30 -2.66
N ILE A 95 9.45 -4.08 -1.54
CA ILE A 95 9.84 -5.19 -0.67
C ILE A 95 8.59 -5.86 -0.09
N GLY A 96 7.63 -5.08 0.42
CA GLY A 96 6.38 -5.64 0.96
C GLY A 96 5.53 -6.32 -0.11
N MET A 97 5.41 -5.74 -1.30
CA MET A 97 4.74 -6.36 -2.45
C MET A 97 5.42 -7.67 -2.87
N THR A 98 6.75 -7.72 -2.85
CA THR A 98 7.50 -8.96 -3.14
C THR A 98 7.26 -10.02 -2.07
N ILE A 99 7.27 -9.64 -0.78
CA ILE A 99 6.98 -10.56 0.32
C ILE A 99 5.56 -11.13 0.19
N PHE A 100 4.58 -10.28 -0.13
CA PHE A 100 3.22 -10.72 -0.41
C PHE A 100 3.14 -11.74 -1.55
N LEU A 101 3.82 -11.49 -2.68
CA LEU A 101 3.87 -12.43 -3.80
C LEU A 101 4.50 -13.76 -3.38
N LEU A 102 5.60 -13.72 -2.63
CA LEU A 102 6.29 -14.93 -2.15
C LEU A 102 5.38 -15.73 -1.21
N ILE A 103 4.75 -15.08 -0.23
CA ILE A 103 3.83 -15.74 0.70
C ILE A 103 2.68 -16.36 -0.07
N SER A 104 2.01 -15.60 -0.95
CA SER A 104 0.88 -16.10 -1.73
C SER A 104 1.26 -17.25 -2.68
N THR A 105 2.52 -17.31 -3.12
CA THR A 105 3.04 -18.42 -3.94
C THR A 105 3.21 -19.71 -3.14
N VAL A 106 3.70 -19.64 -1.89
CA VAL A 106 4.02 -20.82 -1.07
C VAL A 106 2.92 -21.19 -0.07
N PHE A 107 2.01 -20.25 0.19
CA PHE A 107 0.91 -20.37 1.14
C PHE A 107 -0.35 -19.79 0.50
N PRO A 108 -1.02 -20.58 -0.38
CA PRO A 108 -2.31 -20.21 -0.94
C PRO A 108 -3.30 -19.88 0.18
N ASN A 109 -3.87 -18.68 0.15
CA ASN A 109 -4.72 -18.18 1.21
C ASN A 109 -5.93 -17.42 0.64
N GLY A 110 -7.00 -17.29 1.42
CA GLY A 110 -8.21 -16.61 0.98
C GLY A 110 -9.24 -16.39 2.08
N LEU A 111 -10.39 -15.85 1.70
CA LEU A 111 -11.45 -15.41 2.62
C LEU A 111 -12.81 -16.01 2.25
N THR A 112 -13.61 -16.25 3.28
CA THR A 112 -15.03 -16.63 3.16
C THR A 112 -15.95 -15.58 3.82
N LEU A 113 -15.48 -14.32 3.90
CA LEU A 113 -16.12 -13.24 4.66
C LEU A 113 -17.21 -12.48 3.90
N ARG A 114 -17.21 -12.52 2.57
CA ARG A 114 -18.12 -11.72 1.73
C ARG A 114 -19.57 -12.16 1.95
N PRO A 115 -20.53 -11.22 2.10
CA PRO A 115 -21.93 -11.57 2.31
C PRO A 115 -22.51 -12.29 1.08
N VAL A 116 -23.26 -13.36 1.32
CA VAL A 116 -24.01 -14.08 0.27
C VAL A 116 -25.15 -13.22 -0.27
N VAL A 117 -25.80 -12.46 0.61
CA VAL A 117 -26.88 -11.53 0.28
C VAL A 117 -26.55 -10.17 0.87
N PHE A 118 -26.63 -9.13 0.05
CA PHE A 118 -26.42 -7.77 0.51
C PHE A 118 -27.63 -7.27 1.31
N PRO A 119 -27.43 -6.54 2.41
CA PRO A 119 -28.51 -6.13 3.30
C PRO A 119 -29.40 -5.03 2.71
N ARG A 120 -28.92 -4.32 1.68
CA ARG A 120 -29.57 -3.15 1.09
C ARG A 120 -29.32 -3.11 -0.40
N ASP A 121 -30.25 -2.49 -1.11
CA ASP A 121 -30.17 -2.28 -2.56
C ASP A 121 -29.98 -0.78 -2.84
N ASN A 122 -28.76 -0.40 -3.23
CA ASN A 122 -28.38 0.97 -3.55
C ASN A 122 -27.09 0.99 -4.38
N ILE A 123 -26.75 2.17 -4.92
CA ILE A 123 -25.57 2.35 -5.79
C ILE A 123 -24.25 1.92 -5.13
N PHE A 124 -24.09 2.09 -3.81
CA PHE A 124 -22.87 1.66 -3.13
C PHE A 124 -22.79 0.13 -3.08
N THR A 125 -23.90 -0.56 -2.84
CA THR A 125 -23.97 -2.02 -2.94
C THR A 125 -23.67 -2.50 -4.36
N ASP A 126 -24.17 -1.81 -5.40
CA ASP A 126 -23.84 -2.13 -6.80
C ASP A 126 -22.33 -2.01 -7.07
N MET A 127 -21.71 -0.95 -6.57
CA MET A 127 -20.26 -0.76 -6.68
C MET A 127 -19.48 -1.84 -5.93
N VAL A 128 -19.95 -2.28 -4.76
CA VAL A 128 -19.33 -3.40 -4.03
C VAL A 128 -19.50 -4.72 -4.79
N ARG A 129 -20.65 -4.97 -5.44
CA ARG A 129 -20.84 -6.13 -6.30
C ARG A 129 -19.83 -6.14 -7.45
N MET A 130 -19.64 -5.00 -8.11
CA MET A 130 -18.63 -4.86 -9.18
C MET A 130 -17.21 -5.09 -8.64
N LEU A 131 -16.90 -4.58 -7.46
CA LEU A 131 -15.62 -4.83 -6.80
C LEU A 131 -15.42 -6.33 -6.54
N TYR A 132 -16.42 -7.04 -6.00
CA TYR A 132 -16.32 -8.47 -5.71
C TYR A 132 -16.20 -9.34 -6.95
N LEU A 133 -16.67 -8.88 -8.11
CA LEU A 133 -16.48 -9.55 -9.39
C LEU A 133 -15.08 -9.31 -9.98
N ALA A 134 -14.53 -8.13 -9.76
CA ALA A 134 -13.23 -7.73 -10.30
C ALA A 134 -12.05 -8.23 -9.43
N ASP A 135 -12.25 -8.35 -8.13
CA ASP A 135 -11.23 -8.69 -7.14
C ASP A 135 -11.59 -10.00 -6.46
N THR A 136 -10.72 -11.00 -6.54
CA THR A 136 -11.00 -12.32 -5.95
C THR A 136 -10.84 -12.27 -4.43
N PRO A 137 -11.44 -13.19 -3.66
CA PRO A 137 -11.21 -13.28 -2.23
C PRO A 137 -9.96 -14.12 -1.90
N THR A 138 -9.06 -14.36 -2.85
CA THR A 138 -7.83 -15.16 -2.68
C THR A 138 -6.58 -14.27 -2.65
N ASN A 139 -5.45 -14.82 -2.19
CA ASN A 139 -4.18 -14.12 -2.05
C ASN A 139 -4.32 -12.81 -1.27
N VAL A 140 -4.87 -12.86 -0.06
CA VAL A 140 -5.19 -11.65 0.73
C VAL A 140 -4.14 -11.31 1.78
N PHE A 141 -3.31 -12.28 2.18
CA PHE A 141 -2.37 -12.16 3.29
C PHE A 141 -0.93 -11.92 2.84
N PRO A 142 -0.22 -10.91 3.39
CA PRO A 142 -0.72 -9.78 4.18
C PRO A 142 -1.41 -8.73 3.29
N SER A 143 -2.34 -7.94 3.84
CA SER A 143 -3.10 -6.97 3.04
C SER A 143 -2.21 -5.88 2.41
N LEU A 144 -2.14 -5.84 1.07
CA LEU A 144 -1.42 -4.79 0.34
C LEU A 144 -2.09 -3.43 0.44
N HIS A 145 -3.43 -3.38 0.53
CA HIS A 145 -4.17 -2.14 0.73
C HIS A 145 -3.73 -1.45 2.03
N VAL A 146 -3.66 -2.24 3.11
CA VAL A 146 -3.20 -1.77 4.42
C VAL A 146 -1.72 -1.42 4.38
N PHE A 147 -0.88 -2.34 3.89
CA PHE A 147 0.57 -2.15 3.88
C PHE A 147 0.99 -0.91 3.08
N ASN A 148 0.50 -0.74 1.85
CA ASN A 148 0.86 0.41 1.02
C ASN A 148 0.31 1.73 1.58
N SER A 149 -0.86 1.70 2.24
CA SER A 149 -1.39 2.88 2.93
C SER A 149 -0.48 3.28 4.09
N LEU A 150 -0.01 2.31 4.89
CA LEU A 150 0.96 2.56 5.95
C LEU A 150 2.31 3.04 5.41
N ALA A 151 2.81 2.45 4.32
CA ALA A 151 4.05 2.88 3.67
C ALA A 151 3.96 4.33 3.19
N ALA A 152 2.81 4.72 2.61
CA ALA A 152 2.53 6.10 2.24
C ALA A 152 2.52 7.03 3.47
N CYS A 153 1.83 6.65 4.56
CA CYS A 153 1.84 7.43 5.79
C CYS A 153 3.24 7.60 6.38
N ILE A 154 4.04 6.54 6.37
CA ILE A 154 5.44 6.56 6.81
C ILE A 154 6.24 7.57 5.97
N ALA A 155 6.15 7.50 4.63
CA ALA A 155 6.85 8.43 3.76
C ALA A 155 6.44 9.89 4.02
N ILE A 156 5.14 10.16 4.13
CA ILE A 156 4.59 11.48 4.47
C ILE A 156 5.15 11.96 5.81
N ALA A 157 5.14 11.11 6.84
CA ALA A 157 5.65 11.43 8.17
C ALA A 157 7.16 11.73 8.20
N GLN A 158 7.93 11.14 7.28
CA GLN A 158 9.37 11.40 7.16
C GLN A 158 9.71 12.60 6.27
N SER A 159 8.74 13.17 5.54
CA SER A 159 8.98 14.30 4.65
C SER A 159 9.04 15.63 5.43
N GLU A 160 10.19 16.30 5.41
CA GLU A 160 10.35 17.63 6.03
C GLU A 160 9.46 18.70 5.40
N GLN A 161 9.11 18.54 4.12
CA GLN A 161 8.23 19.48 3.43
C GLN A 161 6.77 19.29 3.85
N LEU A 162 6.29 18.04 3.93
CA LEU A 162 4.89 17.77 4.32
C LEU A 162 4.63 18.00 5.81
N LYS A 163 5.66 17.91 6.67
CA LYS A 163 5.58 18.34 8.07
C LYS A 163 5.19 19.81 8.23
N LYS A 164 5.52 20.67 7.25
CA LYS A 164 5.12 22.09 7.24
C LYS A 164 3.67 22.30 6.83
N HIS A 165 2.99 21.26 6.32
CA HIS A 165 1.61 21.31 5.86
C HIS A 165 0.75 20.28 6.63
N PRO A 166 0.49 20.51 7.93
CA PRO A 166 -0.18 19.55 8.79
C PRO A 166 -1.60 19.19 8.33
N VAL A 167 -2.32 20.12 7.68
CA VAL A 167 -3.66 19.85 7.12
C VAL A 167 -3.59 18.76 6.04
N ILE A 168 -2.60 18.83 5.15
CA ILE A 168 -2.41 17.85 4.07
C ILE A 168 -2.00 16.50 4.66
N SER A 169 -1.02 16.51 5.57
CA SER A 169 -0.53 15.29 6.21
C SER A 169 -1.61 14.58 7.03
N ASN A 170 -2.38 15.32 7.84
CA ASN A 170 -3.48 14.77 8.62
C ASN A 170 -4.61 14.26 7.74
N GLY A 171 -4.94 14.96 6.66
CA GLY A 171 -5.91 14.49 5.67
C GLY A 171 -5.50 13.15 5.04
N ALA A 172 -4.22 13.00 4.69
CA ALA A 172 -3.68 11.74 4.20
C ALA A 172 -3.73 10.61 5.23
N TYR A 173 -3.45 10.89 6.51
CA TYR A 173 -3.54 9.90 7.59
C TYR A 173 -4.98 9.46 7.85
N ILE A 174 -5.93 10.41 7.84
CA ILE A 174 -7.35 10.11 7.98
C ILE A 174 -7.83 9.25 6.81
N LEU A 175 -7.47 9.61 5.58
CA LEU A 175 -7.83 8.83 4.40
C LEU A 175 -7.24 7.42 4.44
N ALA A 176 -5.97 7.26 4.81
CA ALA A 176 -5.35 5.95 5.00
C ALA A 176 -6.07 5.11 6.06
N GLY A 177 -6.45 5.73 7.19
CA GLY A 177 -7.26 5.06 8.22
C GLY A 177 -8.62 4.62 7.68
N LEU A 178 -9.30 5.47 6.92
CA LEU A 178 -10.58 5.14 6.26
C LEU A 178 -10.43 4.01 5.24
N ILE A 179 -9.34 3.95 4.50
CA ILE A 179 -9.04 2.85 3.57
C ILE A 179 -8.85 1.54 4.35
N ILE A 180 -8.05 1.55 5.43
CA ILE A 180 -7.82 0.34 6.25
C ILE A 180 -9.13 -0.15 6.88
N LEU A 181 -9.98 0.77 7.34
CA LEU A 181 -11.32 0.41 7.81
C LEU A 181 -12.19 -0.12 6.67
N ALA A 182 -12.07 0.45 5.47
CA ALA A 182 -12.84 0.03 4.31
C ALA A 182 -12.58 -1.42 3.91
N THR A 183 -11.32 -1.87 3.97
CA THR A 183 -10.98 -3.26 3.63
C THR A 183 -11.73 -4.25 4.53
N ILE A 184 -11.88 -3.91 5.80
CA ILE A 184 -12.53 -4.76 6.80
C ILE A 184 -14.06 -4.66 6.70
N PHE A 185 -14.61 -3.45 6.61
CA PHE A 185 -16.06 -3.23 6.51
C PHE A 185 -16.66 -3.74 5.19
N LEU A 186 -15.88 -3.76 4.12
CA LEU A 186 -16.28 -4.35 2.84
C LEU A 186 -15.96 -5.83 2.74
N LYS A 187 -15.53 -6.49 3.83
CA LYS A 187 -15.21 -7.93 3.84
C LYS A 187 -14.21 -8.34 2.76
N GLN A 188 -13.28 -7.42 2.44
CA GLN A 188 -12.15 -7.67 1.54
C GLN A 188 -10.94 -8.25 2.26
N HIS A 189 -10.85 -8.01 3.56
CA HIS A 189 -9.72 -8.39 4.38
C HIS A 189 -10.19 -8.80 5.78
N SER A 190 -9.56 -9.84 6.34
CA SER A 190 -9.68 -10.24 7.73
C SER A 190 -8.81 -9.34 8.62
N VAL A 191 -9.20 -9.19 9.88
CA VAL A 191 -8.34 -8.55 10.89
C VAL A 191 -6.96 -9.21 10.96
N ILE A 192 -6.83 -10.50 10.67
CA ILE A 192 -5.53 -11.21 10.69
C ILE A 192 -4.59 -10.66 9.61
N ASP A 193 -5.06 -10.50 8.38
CA ASP A 193 -4.20 -10.01 7.28
C ASP A 193 -3.89 -8.51 7.41
N VAL A 194 -4.79 -7.74 8.02
CA VAL A 194 -4.55 -6.34 8.40
C VAL A 194 -3.42 -6.27 9.43
N MET A 195 -3.48 -7.09 10.48
CA MET A 195 -2.43 -7.15 11.50
C MET A 195 -1.10 -7.67 10.93
N GLY A 196 -1.15 -8.64 10.02
CA GLY A 196 0.01 -9.10 9.27
C GLY A 196 0.67 -7.97 8.47
N ALA A 197 -0.13 -7.15 7.79
CA ALA A 197 0.35 -5.98 7.06
C ALA A 197 0.95 -4.91 7.98
N VAL A 198 0.33 -4.65 9.14
CA VAL A 198 0.85 -3.72 10.15
C VAL A 198 2.21 -4.19 10.68
N LEU A 199 2.32 -5.48 11.05
CA LEU A 199 3.57 -6.06 11.54
C LEU A 199 4.67 -6.01 10.47
N MET A 200 4.32 -6.33 9.21
CA MET A 200 5.23 -6.23 8.08
C MET A 200 5.69 -4.79 7.86
N ALA A 201 4.78 -3.81 7.85
CA ALA A 201 5.10 -2.39 7.72
C ALA A 201 6.04 -1.91 8.82
N TYR A 202 5.75 -2.26 10.08
CA TYR A 202 6.61 -1.93 11.21
C TYR A 202 8.02 -2.52 11.05
N THR A 203 8.11 -3.80 10.70
CA THR A 203 9.37 -4.51 10.54
C THR A 203 10.21 -3.90 9.42
N LEU A 204 9.62 -3.72 8.23
CA LEU A 204 10.32 -3.15 7.08
C LEU A 204 10.68 -1.68 7.28
N TYR A 205 9.88 -0.91 8.03
CA TYR A 205 10.23 0.45 8.43
C TYR A 205 11.56 0.50 9.19
N GLN A 206 11.80 -0.45 10.12
CA GLN A 206 13.07 -0.49 10.85
C GLN A 206 14.26 -0.65 9.89
N PHE A 207 14.15 -1.52 8.90
CA PHE A 207 15.22 -1.77 7.93
C PHE A 207 15.42 -0.63 6.93
N VAL A 208 14.35 -0.05 6.41
CA VAL A 208 14.42 0.97 5.34
C VAL A 208 14.69 2.37 5.90
N TYR A 209 14.02 2.76 6.98
CA TYR A 209 14.07 4.14 7.49
C TYR A 209 14.88 4.27 8.78
N ALA A 210 14.80 3.34 9.73
CA ALA A 210 15.50 3.48 11.02
C ALA A 210 17.01 3.21 10.92
N THR A 211 17.44 2.27 10.06
CA THR A 211 18.87 1.97 9.85
C THR A 211 19.65 3.16 9.28
N GLU A 212 19.00 4.01 8.48
CA GLU A 212 19.66 5.18 7.89
C GLU A 212 19.75 6.37 8.85
N LYS A 213 18.76 6.56 9.74
CA LYS A 213 18.87 7.56 10.82
C LYS A 213 20.07 7.29 11.73
N LYS A 214 20.41 6.02 11.95
CA LYS A 214 21.62 5.62 12.71
C LYS A 214 22.92 5.85 11.95
N LYS A 215 22.89 5.91 10.61
CA LYS A 215 24.05 6.16 9.76
C LYS A 215 24.39 7.64 9.57
N VAL A 216 23.54 8.57 10.03
CA VAL A 216 23.86 10.00 10.13
C VAL A 216 24.28 10.26 11.58
N PRO A 217 25.59 10.22 11.92
CA PRO A 217 26.03 10.50 13.27
C PRO A 217 25.94 12.01 13.52
N SER A 218 25.66 12.36 14.76
CA SER A 218 25.65 13.70 15.33
C SER A 218 27.03 14.38 15.30
N VAL A 219 27.60 14.64 14.12
CA VAL A 219 28.86 15.36 13.95
C VAL A 219 28.57 16.82 13.58
N SER A 220 27.98 17.58 14.50
CA SER A 220 27.93 19.05 14.40
C SER A 220 27.58 19.76 15.72
N ARG A 221 27.99 19.21 16.88
CA ARG A 221 27.85 19.94 18.16
C ARG A 221 29.06 19.76 19.08
N SER A 222 30.23 20.13 18.58
CA SER A 222 31.45 20.29 19.39
C SER A 222 32.54 21.05 18.64
N ARG A 223 32.21 22.21 18.06
CA ARG A 223 33.20 23.22 17.61
C ARG A 223 32.60 24.63 17.68
N GLU A 224 32.11 25.03 18.85
CA GLU A 224 31.87 26.45 19.17
C GLU A 224 32.08 26.66 20.68
N PHE A 225 33.26 26.28 21.19
CA PHE A 225 33.83 26.79 22.44
C PHE A 225 35.30 26.38 22.44
N GLY A 226 36.15 27.28 21.97
CA GLY A 226 37.60 27.13 21.88
C GLY A 226 38.20 28.40 21.30
#